data_AF-A0A961N206-F1
#
_entry.id   AF-A0A961N206-F1
#
_cell.length_a   1.000
_cell.length_b   1.000
_cell.length_c   1.000
_cell.angle_alpha   90.00
_cell.angle_beta   90.00
_cell.angle_gamma   90.00
#
_symmetry.space_group_name_H-M   'P 1'
#
loop_
_entity.id
_entity.type
_entity.pdbx_description
1 polymer ?
#
loop_
_entity_poly.entity_id
_entity_poly.type
_entity_poly.pdbx_seq_one_letter_code
_entity_poly.pdbx_strand_id
1 'polypeptide(L)'
;VSNEFLAMLPAPRLAALRDRLAPYGQVRAVYAYRDLQGWIASNTQEMAKAGLATQRTPFDPALKRISTFPAKIAEVFGRGSTHFLRFEDAAEVGICSLFLKRFGLPDFPMMGVVESRENVAISAAAVEALFAYNRQHPPGSPGRDPAEVERRKALPGPRYVIDGFSEAEIARYVLAHQVAAGLGLRIAAPEALARRKP
;
A
#
# COMPACT_ATOMS: atom_id res chain seq x y z
N VAL A 1 2.48 13.99 6.78
CA VAL A 1 1.08 13.59 6.46
C VAL A 1 1.14 12.45 5.46
N SER A 2 0.72 11.24 5.84
CA SER A 2 0.71 10.09 4.92
C SER A 2 -0.29 10.35 3.78
N ASN A 3 0.16 10.16 2.54
CA ASN A 3 -0.63 10.38 1.33
C ASN A 3 -1.88 9.46 1.25
N GLU A 4 -1.92 8.41 2.08
CA GLU A 4 -3.00 7.44 2.17
C GLU A 4 -4.35 8.06 2.59
N PHE A 5 -4.34 9.08 3.45
CA PHE A 5 -5.56 9.72 3.94
C PHE A 5 -6.31 10.47 2.83
N LEU A 6 -5.62 10.96 1.80
CA LEU A 6 -6.28 11.61 0.65
C LEU A 6 -7.14 10.62 -0.12
N ALA A 7 -6.65 9.40 -0.33
CA ALA A 7 -7.42 8.35 -0.99
C ALA A 7 -8.67 7.91 -0.19
N MET A 8 -8.71 8.19 1.12
CA MET A 8 -9.86 7.88 1.98
C MET A 8 -10.93 8.98 1.98
N LEU A 9 -10.63 10.19 1.50
CA LEU A 9 -11.60 11.29 1.46
C LEU A 9 -12.85 10.91 0.64
N PRO A 10 -14.06 11.24 1.12
CA PRO A 10 -15.28 11.07 0.33
C PRO A 10 -15.20 11.84 -1.01
N ALA A 11 -15.91 11.36 -2.04
CA ALA A 11 -15.90 11.99 -3.37
C ALA A 11 -16.21 13.50 -3.35
N PRO A 12 -17.19 14.01 -2.57
CA PRO A 12 -17.44 15.45 -2.50
C PRO A 12 -16.25 16.26 -1.96
N ARG A 13 -15.47 15.69 -1.02
CA ARG A 13 -14.28 16.35 -0.46
C ARG A 13 -13.10 16.33 -1.43
N LEU A 14 -12.95 15.25 -2.21
CA LEU A 14 -11.97 15.19 -3.30
C LEU A 14 -12.31 16.17 -4.42
N ALA A 15 -13.59 16.30 -4.78
CA ALA A 15 -14.06 17.26 -5.76
C ALA A 15 -13.80 18.70 -5.28
N ALA A 16 -14.14 19.01 -4.03
CA ALA A 16 -13.83 20.32 -3.45
C ALA A 16 -12.32 20.62 -3.46
N LEU A 17 -11.46 19.63 -3.19
CA LEU A 17 -10.01 19.80 -3.29
C LEU A 17 -9.56 20.07 -4.73
N ARG A 18 -10.06 19.29 -5.70
CA ARG A 18 -9.80 19.50 -7.14
C ARG A 18 -10.19 20.92 -7.56
N ASP A 19 -11.39 21.34 -7.20
CA ASP A 19 -11.94 22.64 -7.59
C ASP A 19 -11.21 23.79 -6.91
N ARG A 20 -10.75 23.60 -5.67
CA ARG A 20 -9.93 24.59 -4.96
C ARG A 20 -8.55 24.79 -5.62
N LEU A 21 -8.00 23.73 -6.22
CA LEU A 21 -6.68 23.74 -6.87
C LEU A 21 -6.73 24.16 -8.35
N ALA A 22 -7.87 23.98 -9.02
CA ALA A 22 -8.05 24.27 -10.44
C ALA A 22 -7.67 25.70 -10.89
N PRO A 23 -7.89 26.78 -10.09
CA PRO A 23 -7.46 28.12 -10.47
C PRO A 23 -5.93 28.27 -10.61
N TYR A 24 -5.15 27.36 -10.03
CA TYR A 24 -3.68 27.38 -10.07
C TYR A 24 -3.10 26.51 -11.20
N GLY A 25 -3.93 25.82 -11.97
CA GLY A 25 -3.50 25.03 -13.12
C GLY A 25 -4.26 23.71 -13.30
N GLN A 26 -3.76 22.88 -14.23
CA GLN A 26 -4.35 21.56 -14.47
C GLN A 26 -4.10 20.65 -13.26
N VAL A 27 -5.19 20.18 -12.64
CA VAL A 27 -5.11 19.25 -11.51
C VAL A 27 -5.11 17.81 -12.03
N ARG A 28 -4.04 17.07 -11.72
CA ARG A 28 -3.90 15.64 -12.06
C ARG A 28 -3.84 14.81 -10.78
N ALA A 29 -4.59 13.72 -10.74
CA ALA A 29 -4.52 12.76 -9.66
C ALA A 29 -3.49 11.68 -9.97
N VAL A 30 -2.64 11.37 -9.00
CA VAL A 30 -1.69 10.26 -9.08
C VAL A 30 -1.99 9.28 -7.95
N TYR A 31 -2.30 8.04 -8.32
CA TYR A 31 -2.61 6.99 -7.38
C TYR A 31 -1.59 5.85 -7.53
N ALA A 32 -0.74 5.71 -6.53
CA ALA A 32 0.15 4.57 -6.42
C ALA A 32 -0.61 3.37 -5.84
N TYR A 33 -0.56 2.23 -6.54
CA TYR A 33 -1.19 0.99 -6.14
C TYR A 33 -0.17 -0.15 -6.10
N ARG A 34 -0.51 -1.24 -5.43
CA ARG A 34 0.34 -2.41 -5.25
C ARG A 34 -0.52 -3.66 -5.34
N ASP A 35 0.07 -4.79 -5.73
CA ASP A 35 -0.62 -6.07 -5.67
C ASP A 35 -1.12 -6.38 -4.25
N LEU A 36 -2.32 -6.94 -4.17
CA LEU A 36 -3.09 -7.05 -2.92
C LEU A 36 -2.32 -7.79 -1.82
N GLN A 37 -1.73 -8.95 -2.16
CA GLN A 37 -0.94 -9.75 -1.20
C GLN A 37 0.29 -8.98 -0.71
N GLY A 38 1.02 -8.36 -1.65
CA GLY A 38 2.21 -7.58 -1.35
C GLY A 38 1.89 -6.38 -0.46
N TRP A 39 0.74 -5.72 -0.70
CA TRP A 39 0.29 -4.62 0.13
C TRP A 39 -0.09 -5.06 1.54
N ILE A 40 -0.91 -6.12 1.69
CA ILE A 40 -1.30 -6.64 3.02
C ILE A 40 -0.05 -7.06 3.81
N ALA A 41 0.90 -7.75 3.16
CA ALA A 41 2.15 -8.16 3.82
C ALA A 41 2.98 -6.96 4.28
N SER A 42 3.06 -5.90 3.47
CA SER A 42 3.81 -4.69 3.77
C SER A 42 3.17 -3.89 4.90
N ASN A 43 1.87 -3.62 4.80
CA ASN A 43 1.13 -2.87 5.82
C ASN A 43 1.14 -3.61 7.16
N THR A 44 1.03 -4.94 7.13
CA THR A 44 1.12 -5.77 8.33
C THR A 44 2.44 -5.59 9.05
N GLN A 45 3.57 -5.67 8.32
CA GLN A 45 4.89 -5.44 8.90
C GLN A 45 5.03 -4.02 9.44
N GLU A 46 4.57 -3.01 8.71
CA GLU A 46 4.66 -1.61 9.12
C GLU A 46 3.87 -1.35 10.41
N MET A 47 2.63 -1.85 10.49
CA MET A 47 1.79 -1.70 11.68
C MET A 47 2.32 -2.52 12.87
N ALA A 48 2.90 -3.70 12.63
CA ALA A 48 3.55 -4.48 13.67
C ALA A 48 4.78 -3.75 14.24
N LYS A 49 5.64 -3.21 13.38
CA LYS A 49 6.81 -2.39 13.76
C LYS A 49 6.40 -1.15 14.55
N ALA A 50 5.32 -0.47 14.13
CA ALA A 50 4.80 0.72 14.78
C ALA A 50 4.08 0.44 16.13
N GLY A 51 3.84 -0.83 16.46
CA GLY A 51 3.08 -1.18 17.67
C GLY A 51 1.56 -1.14 17.51
N LEU A 52 1.05 -0.88 16.30
CA LEU A 52 -0.36 -0.60 16.03
C LEU A 52 -1.17 -1.84 15.66
N ALA A 53 -0.52 -2.97 15.38
CA ALA A 53 -1.18 -4.21 15.03
C ALA A 53 -0.79 -5.37 15.97
N THR A 54 -1.79 -6.20 16.27
CA THR A 54 -1.67 -7.47 17.02
C THR A 54 -2.10 -8.68 16.19
N GLN A 55 -2.43 -8.44 14.91
CA GLN A 55 -2.84 -9.40 13.90
C GLN A 55 -2.58 -8.84 12.51
N ARG A 56 -2.68 -9.70 11.49
CA ARG A 56 -2.51 -9.30 10.10
C ARG A 56 -3.49 -8.19 9.67
N THR A 57 -3.07 -7.40 8.69
CA THR A 57 -3.95 -6.42 8.05
C THR A 57 -5.19 -7.14 7.46
N PRO A 58 -6.41 -6.66 7.74
CA PRO A 58 -7.63 -7.25 7.18
C PRO A 58 -7.70 -7.13 5.65
N PHE A 59 -8.42 -8.05 5.03
CA PHE A 59 -8.62 -8.09 3.57
C PHE A 59 -9.41 -6.88 3.04
N ASP A 60 -10.44 -6.45 3.77
CA ASP A 60 -11.39 -5.43 3.30
C ASP A 60 -10.75 -4.06 2.99
N PRO A 61 -9.90 -3.48 3.87
CA PRO A 61 -9.16 -2.27 3.54
C PRO A 61 -8.28 -2.43 2.30
N ALA A 62 -7.65 -3.59 2.14
CA ALA A 62 -6.79 -3.86 1.00
C ALA A 62 -7.58 -3.90 -0.31
N LEU A 63 -8.75 -4.56 -0.30
CA LEU A 63 -9.61 -4.68 -1.48
C LEU A 63 -10.06 -3.31 -1.99
N LYS A 64 -10.36 -2.36 -1.09
CA LYS A 64 -10.73 -0.99 -1.46
C LYS A 64 -9.63 -0.26 -2.24
N ARG A 65 -8.35 -0.58 -2.01
CA ARG A 65 -7.22 0.08 -2.69
C ARG A 65 -7.06 -0.28 -4.15
N ILE A 66 -7.52 -1.46 -4.54
CA ILE A 66 -7.43 -1.92 -5.94
C ILE A 66 -8.73 -1.68 -6.71
N SER A 67 -9.81 -1.29 -6.04
CA SER A 67 -11.13 -1.10 -6.65
C SER A 67 -11.76 0.24 -6.28
N THR A 68 -12.27 0.38 -5.06
CA THR A 68 -13.06 1.54 -4.62
C THR A 68 -12.31 2.87 -4.70
N PHE A 69 -11.09 2.93 -4.18
CA PHE A 69 -10.29 4.15 -4.16
C PHE A 69 -9.88 4.60 -5.55
N PRO A 70 -9.26 3.76 -6.41
CA PRO A 70 -8.89 4.19 -7.76
C PRO A 70 -10.12 4.54 -8.62
N ALA A 71 -11.25 3.82 -8.47
CA ALA A 71 -12.50 4.14 -9.18
C ALA A 71 -13.04 5.52 -8.80
N LYS A 72 -13.16 5.81 -7.50
CA LYS A 72 -13.59 7.12 -7.00
C LYS A 72 -12.66 8.25 -7.45
N ILE A 73 -11.35 8.03 -7.46
CA ILE A 73 -10.40 9.04 -7.91
C ILE A 73 -10.59 9.31 -9.41
N ALA A 74 -10.71 8.26 -10.22
CA ALA A 74 -10.97 8.40 -11.66
C ALA A 74 -12.32 9.06 -11.96
N GLU A 75 -13.35 8.81 -11.15
CA GLU A 75 -14.65 9.48 -11.23
C GLU A 75 -14.52 10.98 -10.94
N VAL A 76 -13.85 11.36 -9.86
CA VAL A 76 -13.73 12.76 -9.45
C VAL A 76 -12.80 13.57 -10.35
N PHE A 77 -11.63 13.05 -10.70
CA PHE A 77 -10.65 13.80 -11.49
C PHE A 77 -10.82 13.61 -13.00
N GLY A 78 -11.58 12.60 -13.41
CA GLY A 78 -11.66 12.14 -14.79
C GLY A 78 -10.52 11.19 -15.14
N ARG A 79 -10.82 10.20 -15.98
CA ARG A 79 -9.86 9.17 -16.41
C ARG A 79 -8.62 9.76 -17.11
N GLY A 80 -8.81 10.81 -17.91
CA GLY A 80 -7.72 11.48 -18.62
C GLY A 80 -6.75 12.27 -17.71
N SER A 81 -7.20 12.64 -16.51
CA SER A 81 -6.40 13.38 -15.53
C SER A 81 -5.97 12.50 -14.35
N THR A 82 -6.15 11.18 -14.44
CA THR A 82 -5.79 10.22 -13.40
C THR A 82 -4.68 9.30 -13.89
N HIS A 83 -3.60 9.20 -13.13
CA HIS A 83 -2.47 8.33 -13.42
C HIS A 83 -2.32 7.27 -12.33
N PHE A 84 -2.30 6.00 -12.74
CA PHE A 84 -2.07 4.87 -11.85
C PHE A 84 -0.62 4.42 -11.93
N LEU A 85 0.09 4.44 -10.80
CA LEU A 85 1.49 4.02 -10.71
C LEU A 85 1.56 2.69 -9.97
N ARG A 86 2.11 1.65 -10.62
CA ARG A 86 2.27 0.34 -9.99
C ARG A 86 3.52 0.34 -9.13
N PHE A 87 3.40 -0.08 -7.87
CA PHE A 87 4.51 -0.14 -6.93
C PHE A 87 5.56 -1.17 -7.36
N GLU A 88 5.16 -2.28 -7.99
CA GLU A 88 6.09 -3.28 -8.51
C GLU A 88 7.04 -2.67 -9.56
N ASP A 89 6.56 -1.75 -10.41
CA ASP A 89 7.44 -1.01 -11.33
C ASP A 89 8.38 -0.06 -10.55
N ALA A 90 7.86 0.58 -9.49
CA ALA A 90 8.65 1.47 -8.63
C ALA A 90 9.75 0.72 -7.85
N ALA A 91 9.56 -0.56 -7.57
CA ALA A 91 10.57 -1.38 -6.89
C ALA A 91 11.82 -1.61 -7.76
N GLU A 92 11.71 -1.48 -9.08
CA GLU A 92 12.82 -1.59 -10.02
C GLU A 92 13.54 -0.24 -10.19
N VAL A 93 12.79 0.84 -10.43
CA VAL A 93 13.37 2.14 -10.84
C VAL A 93 13.38 3.24 -9.76
N GLY A 94 12.71 3.02 -8.62
CA GLY A 94 12.47 4.04 -7.60
C GLY A 94 11.13 4.76 -7.79
N ILE A 95 10.44 5.10 -6.70
CA ILE A 95 9.09 5.71 -6.79
C ILE A 95 9.17 7.15 -7.30
N CYS A 96 10.22 7.88 -6.94
CA CYS A 96 10.44 9.25 -7.40
C CYS A 96 10.74 9.26 -8.90
N SER A 97 11.63 8.38 -9.35
CA SER A 97 11.95 8.21 -10.77
C SER A 97 10.74 7.77 -11.58
N LEU A 98 9.94 6.82 -11.08
CA LEU A 98 8.70 6.39 -11.76
C LEU A 98 7.72 7.55 -11.93
N PHE A 99 7.53 8.36 -10.88
CA PHE A 99 6.68 9.54 -10.94
C PHE A 99 7.18 10.55 -11.96
N LEU A 100 8.46 10.92 -11.92
CA LEU A 100 9.05 11.92 -12.83
C LEU A 100 8.95 11.47 -14.30
N LYS A 101 9.30 10.21 -14.59
CA LYS A 101 9.15 9.62 -15.93
C LYS A 101 7.72 9.67 -16.45
N ARG A 102 6.73 9.43 -15.57
CA ARG A 102 5.31 9.48 -15.96
C ARG A 102 4.89 10.84 -16.50
N PHE A 103 5.54 11.92 -16.06
CA PHE A 103 5.27 13.29 -16.48
C PHE A 103 6.31 13.85 -17.45
N GLY A 104 7.22 13.01 -17.97
CA GLY A 104 8.27 13.45 -18.91
C GLY A 104 9.31 14.36 -18.28
N LEU A 105 9.50 14.27 -16.96
CA LEU A 105 10.50 15.04 -16.22
C LEU A 105 11.81 14.24 -16.07
N PRO A 106 12.97 14.91 -15.95
CA PRO A 106 14.24 14.26 -15.64
C PRO A 106 14.14 13.43 -14.35
N ASP A 107 14.59 12.18 -14.38
CA ASP A 107 14.57 11.30 -13.22
C ASP A 107 15.82 11.47 -12.35
N PHE A 108 15.88 10.73 -11.23
CA PHE A 108 16.99 10.86 -10.27
C PHE A 108 18.35 10.48 -10.89
N PRO A 109 18.50 9.35 -11.61
CA PRO A 109 19.70 9.04 -12.38
C PRO A 109 20.14 10.16 -13.33
N MET A 110 19.21 10.76 -14.09
CA MET A 110 19.53 11.88 -14.98
C MET A 110 20.01 13.12 -14.22
N MET A 111 19.57 13.31 -12.97
CA MET A 111 20.01 14.39 -12.08
C MET A 111 21.28 14.07 -11.28
N GLY A 112 21.84 12.85 -11.42
CA GLY A 112 22.96 12.40 -10.60
C GLY A 112 22.60 12.16 -9.13
N VAL A 113 21.31 11.92 -8.83
CA VAL A 113 20.79 11.66 -7.48
C VAL A 113 20.49 10.18 -7.32
N VAL A 114 20.77 9.63 -6.14
CA VAL A 114 20.44 8.24 -5.78
C VAL A 114 19.25 8.24 -4.81
N GLU A 115 18.21 7.47 -5.13
CA GLU A 115 17.06 7.29 -4.25
C GLU A 115 17.41 6.34 -3.10
N SER A 116 17.26 6.77 -1.84
CA SER A 116 17.45 5.89 -0.68
C SER A 116 16.19 5.08 -0.39
N ARG A 117 16.38 3.84 0.10
CA ARG A 117 15.29 2.94 0.50
C ARG A 117 15.39 2.66 2.00
N GLU A 118 14.56 3.33 2.78
CA GLU A 118 14.57 3.22 4.25
C GLU A 118 13.72 2.04 4.79
N ASN A 119 12.77 1.53 3.99
CA ASN A 119 11.75 0.62 4.50
C ASN A 119 12.21 -0.85 4.37
N VAL A 120 12.88 -1.34 5.41
CA VAL A 120 13.39 -2.72 5.47
C VAL A 120 12.29 -3.69 5.90
N ALA A 121 12.14 -4.78 5.14
CA ALA A 121 11.26 -5.89 5.47
C ALA A 121 11.85 -6.73 6.62
N ILE A 122 10.98 -7.32 7.44
CA ILE A 122 11.37 -8.17 8.56
C ILE A 122 10.89 -9.61 8.35
N SER A 123 11.44 -10.54 9.13
CA SER A 123 11.09 -11.96 9.03
C SER A 123 9.67 -12.23 9.51
N ALA A 124 9.09 -13.37 9.12
CA ALA A 124 7.80 -13.80 9.64
C ALA A 124 7.82 -13.99 11.17
N ALA A 125 8.89 -14.58 11.70
CA ALA A 125 9.09 -14.73 13.12
C ALA A 125 9.13 -13.38 13.86
N ALA A 126 9.76 -12.37 13.27
CA ALA A 126 9.77 -11.01 13.81
C ALA A 126 8.36 -10.41 13.87
N VAL A 127 7.53 -10.57 12.82
CA VAL A 127 6.15 -10.07 12.81
C VAL A 127 5.31 -10.73 13.90
N GLU A 128 5.36 -12.06 14.03
CA GLU A 128 4.59 -12.77 15.05
C GLU A 128 5.03 -12.42 16.47
N ALA A 129 6.34 -12.29 16.70
CA ALA A 129 6.87 -11.85 17.98
C ALA A 129 6.43 -10.41 18.32
N LEU A 130 6.37 -9.52 17.31
CA LEU A 130 5.86 -8.16 17.49
C LEU A 130 4.35 -8.16 17.76
N PHE A 131 3.55 -9.03 17.13
CA PHE A 131 2.12 -9.13 17.45
C PHE A 131 1.86 -9.54 18.90
N ALA A 132 2.56 -10.56 19.38
CA ALA A 132 2.47 -11.00 20.77
C ALA A 132 2.89 -9.88 21.72
N TYR A 133 4.00 -9.21 21.41
CA TYR A 133 4.50 -8.09 22.21
C TYR A 133 3.55 -6.90 22.22
N ASN A 134 3.02 -6.48 21.07
CA ASN A 134 2.09 -5.36 20.97
C ASN A 134 0.77 -5.62 21.72
N ARG A 135 0.37 -6.88 21.86
CA ARG A 135 -0.80 -7.27 22.66
C ARG A 135 -0.56 -7.11 24.15
N GLN A 136 0.65 -7.38 24.62
CA GLN A 136 1.05 -7.28 26.03
C GLN A 136 1.48 -5.86 26.42
N HIS A 137 2.12 -5.15 25.47
CA HIS A 137 2.76 -3.85 25.65
C HIS A 137 2.34 -2.89 24.53
N PRO A 138 1.06 -2.45 24.50
CA PRO A 138 0.56 -1.53 23.48
C PRO A 138 1.29 -0.18 23.53
N PRO A 139 1.23 0.63 22.46
CA PRO A 139 1.80 1.98 22.45
C PRO A 139 1.33 2.82 23.64
N GLY A 140 2.28 3.48 24.31
CA GLY A 140 2.00 4.27 25.52
C GLY A 140 1.94 3.47 26.83
N SER A 141 2.03 2.13 26.78
CA SER A 141 2.14 1.34 28.01
C SER A 141 3.52 1.52 28.67
N PRO A 142 3.59 1.56 30.02
CA PRO A 142 4.85 1.76 30.74
C PRO A 142 5.84 0.60 30.58
N GLY A 143 5.37 -0.59 30.21
CA GLY A 143 6.20 -1.77 29.96
C GLY A 143 6.75 -1.89 28.54
N ARG A 144 6.47 -0.92 27.66
CA ARG A 144 6.95 -0.97 26.27
C ARG A 144 8.37 -0.43 26.18
N ASP A 145 9.32 -1.34 26.07
CA ASP A 145 10.74 -1.05 25.85
C ASP A 145 11.08 -0.98 24.33
N PRO A 146 11.65 0.14 23.84
CA PRO A 146 12.17 0.26 22.47
C PRO A 146 13.27 -0.74 22.12
N ALA A 147 14.17 -1.09 23.05
CA ALA A 147 15.24 -2.04 22.78
C ALA A 147 14.65 -3.44 22.49
N GLU A 148 13.57 -3.78 23.18
CA GLU A 148 12.86 -5.05 23.02
C GLU A 148 12.11 -5.16 21.68
N VAL A 149 11.66 -4.02 21.14
CA VAL A 149 11.13 -3.90 19.77
C VAL A 149 12.23 -4.14 18.74
N GLU A 150 13.40 -3.51 18.89
CA GLU A 150 14.52 -3.69 17.95
C GLU A 150 15.06 -5.12 17.96
N ARG A 151 15.17 -5.75 19.14
CA ARG A 151 15.54 -7.18 19.25
C ARG A 151 14.58 -8.08 18.47
N ARG A 152 13.27 -7.83 18.54
CA ARG A 152 12.26 -8.59 17.77
C ARG A 152 12.36 -8.36 16.28
N LYS A 153 12.56 -7.12 15.84
CA LYS A 153 12.75 -6.78 14.42
C LYS A 153 13.94 -7.52 13.81
N ALA A 154 14.97 -7.80 14.61
CA ALA A 154 16.18 -8.50 14.19
C ALA A 154 16.07 -10.04 14.18
N LEU A 155 14.92 -10.62 14.56
CA LEU A 155 14.76 -12.09 14.54
C LEU A 155 14.97 -12.64 13.12
N PRO A 156 15.82 -13.67 12.94
CA PRO A 156 16.12 -14.22 11.63
C PRO A 156 14.94 -15.03 11.08
N GLY A 157 14.96 -15.29 9.77
CA GLY A 157 14.00 -16.16 9.11
C GLY A 157 13.55 -15.64 7.75
N PRO A 158 12.67 -16.38 7.07
CA PRO A 158 12.13 -15.95 5.79
C PRO A 158 11.34 -14.65 5.95
N ARG A 159 11.31 -13.84 4.89
CA ARG A 159 10.50 -12.62 4.82
C ARG A 159 9.04 -12.94 5.11
N TYR A 160 8.37 -12.08 5.87
CA TYR A 160 6.93 -12.20 6.10
C TYR A 160 6.16 -12.12 4.77
N VAL A 161 5.34 -13.14 4.53
CA VAL A 161 4.35 -13.23 3.47
C VAL A 161 3.02 -13.62 4.11
N ILE A 162 1.89 -13.30 3.47
CA ILE A 162 0.59 -13.76 3.98
C ILE A 162 0.31 -15.20 3.51
N ASP A 163 -0.43 -15.96 4.31
CA ASP A 163 -0.81 -17.35 4.01
C ASP A 163 -1.78 -17.53 2.84
N GLY A 164 -2.09 -16.45 2.12
CA GLY A 164 -3.09 -16.43 1.06
C GLY A 164 -4.50 -16.11 1.53
N PHE A 165 -5.43 -16.26 0.59
CA PHE A 165 -6.83 -15.87 0.72
C PHE A 165 -7.75 -17.09 0.77
N SER A 166 -8.85 -16.95 1.50
CA SER A 166 -9.98 -17.88 1.47
C SER A 166 -10.74 -17.78 0.15
N GLU A 167 -11.53 -18.81 -0.19
CA GLU A 167 -12.39 -18.80 -1.38
C GLU A 167 -13.36 -17.62 -1.39
N ALA A 168 -13.91 -17.24 -0.23
CA ALA A 168 -14.79 -16.08 -0.11
C ALA A 168 -14.05 -14.75 -0.39
N GLU A 169 -12.81 -14.62 0.07
CA GLU A 169 -11.95 -13.47 -0.24
C GLU A 169 -11.63 -13.43 -1.74
N ILE A 170 -11.30 -14.57 -2.37
CA ILE A 170 -11.04 -14.66 -3.81
C ILE A 170 -12.28 -14.30 -4.63
N ALA A 171 -13.46 -14.79 -4.26
CA ALA A 171 -14.71 -14.43 -4.94
C ALA A 171 -14.96 -12.90 -4.94
N ARG A 172 -14.68 -12.24 -3.81
CA ARG A 172 -14.75 -10.77 -3.71
C ARG A 172 -13.65 -10.08 -4.49
N TYR A 173 -12.46 -10.68 -4.55
CA TYR A 173 -11.37 -10.20 -5.38
C TYR A 173 -11.73 -10.17 -6.87
N VAL A 174 -12.42 -11.19 -7.38
CA VAL A 174 -12.84 -11.25 -8.80
C VAL A 174 -13.62 -10.00 -9.19
N LEU A 175 -14.57 -9.57 -8.36
CA LEU A 175 -15.35 -8.35 -8.61
C LEU A 175 -14.47 -7.09 -8.58
N ALA A 176 -13.55 -7.00 -7.62
CA ALA A 176 -12.62 -5.89 -7.54
C ALA A 176 -11.63 -5.86 -8.72
N HIS A 177 -11.22 -7.03 -9.21
CA HIS A 177 -10.33 -7.19 -10.35
C HIS A 177 -10.98 -6.69 -11.65
N GLN A 178 -12.28 -6.92 -11.84
CA GLN A 178 -13.02 -6.37 -12.98
C GLN A 178 -13.00 -4.83 -12.98
N VAL A 179 -13.21 -4.20 -11.83
CA VAL A 179 -13.11 -2.73 -11.68
C VAL A 179 -11.69 -2.26 -11.97
N ALA A 180 -10.69 -2.91 -11.40
CA ALA A 180 -9.28 -2.59 -11.60
C ALA A 180 -8.89 -2.66 -13.09
N ALA A 181 -9.26 -3.75 -13.77
CA ALA A 181 -9.04 -3.95 -15.20
C ALA A 181 -9.76 -2.87 -16.03
N GLY A 182 -11.01 -2.54 -15.68
CA GLY A 182 -11.76 -1.45 -16.31
C GLY A 182 -11.09 -0.09 -16.20
N LEU A 183 -10.26 0.14 -15.18
CA LEU A 183 -9.45 1.35 -14.97
C LEU A 183 -8.04 1.26 -15.59
N GLY A 184 -7.62 0.09 -16.08
CA GLY A 184 -6.29 -0.16 -16.63
C GLY A 184 -5.21 -0.45 -15.58
N LEU A 185 -5.59 -0.85 -14.36
CA LEU A 185 -4.63 -1.32 -13.36
C LEU A 185 -4.11 -2.71 -13.75
N ARG A 186 -2.81 -2.92 -13.58
CA ARG A 186 -2.12 -4.19 -13.81
C ARG A 186 -1.89 -4.87 -12.46
N ILE A 187 -2.84 -5.71 -12.07
CA ILE A 187 -2.77 -6.51 -10.83
C ILE A 187 -2.83 -8.00 -11.16
N ALA A 188 -2.42 -8.84 -10.19
CA ALA A 188 -2.47 -10.29 -10.34
C ALA A 188 -3.88 -10.80 -10.75
N ALA A 189 -3.94 -11.78 -11.65
CA ALA A 189 -5.19 -12.43 -11.98
C ALA A 189 -5.71 -13.26 -10.78
N PRO A 190 -7.04 -13.46 -10.62
CA PRO A 190 -7.61 -14.22 -9.50
C PRO A 190 -7.00 -15.62 -9.32
N GLU A 191 -6.71 -16.33 -10.42
CA GLU A 191 -6.10 -17.65 -10.44
C GLU A 191 -4.64 -17.67 -9.96
N ALA A 192 -3.96 -16.52 -10.00
CA ALA A 192 -2.59 -16.36 -9.51
C ALA A 192 -2.53 -16.05 -8.01
N LEU A 193 -3.66 -15.81 -7.35
CA LEU A 193 -3.69 -15.55 -5.91
C LEU A 193 -3.41 -16.81 -5.10
N ALA A 194 -2.50 -16.72 -4.14
CA ALA A 194 -2.25 -17.83 -3.23
C ALA A 194 -3.50 -18.13 -2.39
N ARG A 195 -3.90 -19.41 -2.37
CA ARG A 195 -5.01 -19.90 -1.56
C ARG A 195 -4.53 -20.27 -0.17
N ARG A 196 -5.31 -19.90 0.85
CA ARG A 196 -5.04 -20.33 2.22
C ARG A 196 -5.29 -21.82 2.32
N LYS A 197 -4.30 -22.55 2.86
CA LYS A 197 -4.48 -23.97 3.18
C LYS A 197 -5.55 -24.10 4.28
N PRO A 198 -6.45 -25.09 4.19
CA PRO A 198 -7.49 -25.33 5.18
C PRO A 198 -6.91 -25.64 6.56
#